data_AF-A0A4Q3RR38-F1
#
_entry.id   AF-A0A4Q3RR38-F1
#
_cell.length_a   1.000
_cell.length_b   1.000
_cell.length_c   1.000
_cell.angle_alpha   90.00
_cell.angle_beta   90.00
_cell.angle_gamma   90.00
#
_symmetry.space_group_name_H-M   'P 1'
#
loop_
_entity.id
_entity.type
_entity.pdbx_description
1 polymer ?
#
loop_
_entity_poly.entity_id
_entity_poly.type
_entity_poly.pdbx_seq_one_letter_code
_entity_poly.pdbx_strand_id
1 'polypeptide(L)'
;MRKTHLWISLIVGVLVWSAYFAHFIQSLRGATTGGLVWWFLGALAVTVLAETVATGLIGWLFRRRARALDEGPTLQAALKAGHVALMLLILLVLVAAAVLALASQFGWSLDLAGPRGQVIAANALLAMVVAAELLRAALTLALLPRR
;
A
#
# COMPACT_ATOMS: atom_id res chain seq x y z
N MET A 1 9.65 -11.66 -16.87
CA MET A 1 9.03 -12.34 -15.70
C MET A 1 8.92 -11.42 -14.48
N ARG A 2 9.98 -10.69 -14.08
CA ARG A 2 9.90 -9.66 -13.01
C ARG A 2 8.83 -8.59 -13.26
N LYS A 3 8.67 -8.13 -14.50
CA LYS A 3 7.57 -7.25 -14.92
C LYS A 3 6.19 -7.87 -14.67
N THR A 4 6.02 -9.15 -14.98
CA THR A 4 4.76 -9.89 -14.76
C THR A 4 4.45 -10.02 -13.26
N HIS A 5 5.45 -10.35 -12.43
CA HIS A 5 5.29 -10.38 -10.97
C HIS A 5 4.85 -9.04 -10.40
N LEU A 6 5.53 -7.96 -10.80
CA LEU A 6 5.20 -6.61 -10.37
C LEU A 6 3.79 -6.19 -10.80
N TRP A 7 3.35 -6.58 -12.00
CA TRP A 7 1.96 -6.36 -12.45
C TRP A 7 0.96 -7.14 -11.61
N ILE A 8 1.23 -8.41 -11.32
CA ILE A 8 0.36 -9.24 -10.48
C ILE A 8 0.25 -8.63 -9.08
N SER A 9 1.38 -8.31 -8.45
CA SER A 9 1.41 -7.68 -7.11
C SER A 9 0.69 -6.33 -7.10
N LEU A 10 0.89 -5.49 -8.14
CA LEU A 10 0.17 -4.22 -8.28
C LEU A 10 -1.34 -4.44 -8.41
N ILE A 11 -1.79 -5.34 -9.30
CA ILE A 11 -3.22 -5.61 -9.52
C ILE A 11 -3.86 -6.18 -8.25
N VAL A 12 -3.23 -7.18 -7.62
CA VAL A 12 -3.71 -7.78 -6.38
C VAL A 12 -3.79 -6.72 -5.28
N GLY A 13 -2.77 -5.90 -5.13
CA GLY A 13 -2.77 -4.78 -4.18
C GLY A 13 -3.92 -3.83 -4.44
N VAL A 14 -4.11 -3.36 -5.68
CA VAL A 14 -5.23 -2.47 -6.03
C VAL A 14 -6.57 -3.10 -5.69
N LEU A 15 -6.81 -4.35 -6.10
CA LEU A 15 -8.09 -5.03 -5.90
C LEU A 15 -8.40 -5.25 -4.41
N VAL A 16 -7.46 -5.83 -3.66
CA VAL A 16 -7.66 -6.16 -2.24
C VAL A 16 -7.87 -4.90 -1.42
N TRP A 17 -7.01 -3.90 -1.59
CA TRP A 17 -7.12 -2.67 -0.82
C TRP A 17 -8.32 -1.82 -1.23
N SER A 18 -8.69 -1.79 -2.51
CA SER A 18 -9.90 -1.09 -2.94
C SER A 18 -11.16 -1.74 -2.37
N ALA A 19 -11.24 -3.07 -2.34
CA ALA A 19 -12.35 -3.78 -1.72
C ALA A 19 -12.43 -3.50 -0.21
N TYR A 20 -11.29 -3.55 0.49
CA TYR A 20 -11.21 -3.21 1.91
C TYR A 20 -11.66 -1.76 2.18
N PHE A 21 -11.12 -0.78 1.45
CA PHE A 21 -11.46 0.63 1.67
C PHE A 21 -12.90 0.95 1.27
N ALA A 22 -13.45 0.28 0.24
CA ALA A 22 -14.87 0.39 -0.09
C ALA A 22 -15.74 -0.09 1.08
N HIS A 23 -15.40 -1.23 1.69
CA HIS A 23 -16.09 -1.72 2.88
C HIS A 23 -15.94 -0.75 4.06
N PHE A 24 -14.73 -0.25 4.33
CA PHE A 24 -14.49 0.74 5.38
C PHE A 24 -15.33 2.02 5.20
N ILE A 25 -15.42 2.56 3.99
CA ILE A 25 -16.25 3.74 3.69
C ILE A 25 -17.73 3.43 3.92
N GLN A 26 -18.21 2.24 3.56
CA GLN A 26 -19.58 1.80 3.84
C GLN A 26 -19.84 1.68 5.34
N SER A 27 -18.92 1.07 6.10
CA SER A 27 -18.98 0.94 7.56
C SER A 27 -19.04 2.31 8.25
N LEU A 28 -18.25 3.29 7.79
CA LEU A 28 -18.30 4.66 8.29
C LEU A 28 -19.66 5.33 8.07
N ARG A 29 -20.29 5.10 6.91
CA ARG A 29 -21.64 5.61 6.60
C ARG A 29 -22.72 4.94 7.45
N GLY A 30 -22.55 3.64 7.74
CA GLY A 30 -23.45 2.88 8.61
C GLY A 30 -23.21 3.10 10.12
N ALA A 31 -22.25 3.95 10.50
CA ALA A 31 -21.81 4.18 11.89
C ALA A 31 -21.44 2.90 12.68
N THR A 32 -21.10 1.82 11.96
CA THR A 32 -20.69 0.54 12.54
C THR A 32 -19.21 0.33 12.23
N THR A 33 -18.41 0.04 13.25
CA THR A 33 -17.00 -0.35 13.09
C THR A 33 -16.78 -1.84 13.40
N GLY A 34 -17.85 -2.55 13.76
CA GLY A 34 -17.84 -3.97 14.07
C GLY A 34 -17.42 -4.81 12.85
N GLY A 35 -16.49 -5.73 13.06
CA GLY A 35 -16.01 -6.65 12.01
C GLY A 35 -14.94 -6.09 11.09
N LEU A 36 -14.59 -4.80 11.18
CA LEU A 36 -13.55 -4.20 10.33
C LEU A 36 -12.18 -4.88 10.50
N VAL A 37 -11.88 -5.34 11.73
CA VAL A 37 -10.68 -6.13 12.04
C VAL A 37 -10.62 -7.41 11.21
N TRP A 38 -11.74 -8.13 11.05
CA TRP A 38 -11.77 -9.36 10.27
C TRP A 38 -11.57 -9.10 8.78
N TRP A 39 -12.12 -8.00 8.25
CA TRP A 39 -11.88 -7.56 6.89
C TRP A 39 -10.43 -7.15 6.66
N PHE A 40 -9.82 -6.45 7.62
CA PHE A 40 -8.41 -6.09 7.58
C PHE A 40 -7.53 -7.35 7.59
N LEU A 41 -7.78 -8.28 8.52
CA LEU A 41 -7.05 -9.55 8.59
C LEU A 41 -7.23 -10.39 7.32
N GLY A 42 -8.43 -10.41 6.76
CA GLY A 42 -8.72 -11.08 5.49
C GLY A 42 -7.93 -10.46 4.34
N ALA A 43 -7.95 -9.13 4.19
CA ALA A 43 -7.17 -8.42 3.19
C ALA A 43 -5.67 -8.69 3.35
N LEU A 44 -5.16 -8.59 4.58
CA LEU A 44 -3.76 -8.87 4.91
C LEU A 44 -3.38 -10.31 4.55
N ALA A 45 -4.20 -11.29 4.94
CA ALA A 45 -3.95 -12.69 4.64
C ALA A 45 -3.92 -12.96 3.14
N VAL A 46 -4.86 -12.40 2.37
CA VAL A 46 -4.90 -12.53 0.91
C VAL A 46 -3.67 -11.90 0.28
N THR A 47 -3.28 -10.69 0.69
CA THR A 47 -2.09 -10.00 0.17
C THR A 47 -0.83 -10.80 0.46
N VAL A 48 -0.64 -11.25 1.71
CA VAL A 48 0.53 -12.04 2.10
C VAL A 48 0.58 -13.37 1.34
N LEU A 49 -0.55 -14.07 1.23
CA LEU A 49 -0.61 -15.34 0.50
C LEU A 49 -0.30 -15.15 -0.97
N ALA A 50 -0.89 -14.14 -1.62
CA ALA A 50 -0.65 -13.85 -3.03
C ALA A 50 0.83 -13.52 -3.29
N GLU A 51 1.42 -12.66 -2.46
CA GLU A 51 2.82 -12.26 -2.60
C GLU A 51 3.77 -13.44 -2.35
N THR A 52 3.45 -14.28 -1.35
CA THR A 52 4.23 -15.49 -1.02
C THR A 52 4.18 -16.52 -2.15
N VAL A 53 2.99 -16.78 -2.70
CA VAL A 53 2.82 -17.73 -3.81
C VAL A 53 3.52 -17.21 -5.07
N ALA A 54 3.35 -15.94 -5.41
CA ALA A 54 3.96 -15.33 -6.58
C ALA A 54 5.50 -15.35 -6.49
N THR A 55 6.05 -14.95 -5.34
CA THR A 55 7.50 -14.97 -5.07
C THR A 55 8.03 -16.41 -5.06
N GLY A 56 7.32 -17.32 -4.40
CA GLY A 56 7.68 -18.74 -4.29
C GLY A 56 7.72 -19.47 -5.63
N LEU A 57 6.71 -19.26 -6.48
CA LEU A 57 6.64 -19.84 -7.83
C LEU A 57 7.81 -19.37 -8.70
N ILE A 58 8.14 -18.07 -8.65
CA ILE A 58 9.29 -17.52 -9.37
C ILE A 58 10.59 -18.10 -8.82
N GLY A 59 10.76 -18.10 -7.50
CA GLY A 59 11.95 -18.69 -6.87
C GLY A 59 12.13 -20.16 -7.24
N TRP A 60 11.05 -20.95 -7.28
CA TRP A 60 11.10 -22.36 -7.67
C TRP A 60 11.43 -22.56 -9.16
N LEU A 61 10.76 -21.85 -10.07
CA LEU A 61 10.99 -21.95 -11.52
C LEU A 61 12.40 -21.50 -11.94
N PHE A 62 12.99 -20.54 -11.23
CA PHE A 62 14.26 -19.92 -11.61
C PHE A 62 15.47 -20.36 -10.78
N ARG A 63 15.30 -21.31 -9.85
CA ARG A 63 16.41 -21.94 -9.09
C ARG A 63 17.57 -22.44 -9.97
N ARG A 64 17.32 -22.78 -11.25
CA ARG A 64 18.34 -23.26 -12.21
C ARG A 64 18.86 -22.21 -13.20
N ARG A 65 18.29 -21.00 -13.25
CA ARG A 65 18.75 -19.91 -14.13
C ARG A 65 19.23 -18.73 -13.29
N ALA A 66 20.32 -18.93 -12.56
CA ALA A 66 21.13 -17.83 -12.03
C ALA A 66 21.86 -17.14 -13.20
N ARG A 67 21.10 -16.51 -14.10
CA ARG A 67 21.69 -15.47 -14.96
C ARG A 67 21.81 -14.25 -14.05
N ALA A 68 23.02 -13.72 -13.95
CA ALA A 68 23.35 -12.48 -13.25
C ALA A 68 22.16 -11.53 -13.37
N LEU A 69 21.56 -11.17 -12.23
CA LEU A 69 20.56 -10.12 -12.19
C LEU A 69 21.22 -8.94 -12.90
N ASP A 70 20.62 -8.48 -14.01
CA ASP A 70 21.13 -7.32 -14.76
C ASP A 70 20.86 -6.10 -13.86
N GLU A 71 21.79 -5.89 -12.92
CA GLU A 71 21.61 -5.16 -11.66
C GLU A 71 21.61 -3.65 -11.87
N GLY A 72 22.21 -3.12 -12.93
CA GLY A 72 22.30 -1.65 -13.10
C GLY A 72 20.95 -0.99 -13.36
N PRO A 73 20.33 -1.16 -14.54
CA PRO A 73 19.17 -0.36 -14.94
C PRO A 73 17.90 -0.69 -14.13
N THR A 74 17.75 -1.95 -13.72
CA THR A 74 16.53 -2.43 -13.06
C THR A 74 16.51 -2.19 -11.55
N LEU A 75 17.70 -2.07 -10.91
CA LEU A 75 17.82 -1.64 -9.52
C LEU A 75 17.65 -0.12 -9.43
N GLN A 76 18.25 0.64 -10.34
CA GLN A 76 18.09 2.09 -10.39
C GLN A 76 16.62 2.52 -10.55
N ALA A 77 15.86 1.82 -11.40
CA ALA A 77 14.42 2.03 -11.53
C ALA A 77 13.67 1.82 -10.20
N ALA A 78 13.99 0.75 -9.46
CA ALA A 78 13.37 0.44 -8.17
C ALA A 78 13.77 1.44 -7.07
N LEU A 79 15.03 1.87 -7.03
CA LEU A 79 15.51 2.88 -6.09
C LEU A 79 14.88 4.25 -6.34
N LYS A 80 14.79 4.67 -7.60
CA LYS A 80 14.13 5.93 -7.97
C LYS A 80 12.64 5.90 -7.61
N ALA A 81 11.95 4.81 -7.93
CA ALA A 81 10.55 4.62 -7.54
C ALA A 81 10.38 4.61 -6.01
N GLY A 82 11.28 3.94 -5.28
CA GLY A 82 11.30 3.92 -3.82
C GLY A 82 11.49 5.30 -3.21
N HIS A 83 12.40 6.11 -3.76
CA HIS A 83 12.60 7.48 -3.31
C HIS A 83 11.36 8.34 -3.52
N VAL A 84 10.72 8.27 -4.69
CA VAL A 84 9.47 9.00 -4.96
C VAL A 84 8.35 8.57 -4.01
N ALA A 85 8.21 7.26 -3.77
CA ALA A 85 7.21 6.73 -2.83
C ALA A 85 7.46 7.19 -1.39
N LEU A 86 8.72 7.23 -0.97
CA LEU A 86 9.10 7.76 0.34
C LEU A 86 8.75 9.25 0.46
N MET A 87 9.08 10.06 -0.55
CA MET A 87 8.73 11.49 -0.57
C MET A 87 7.21 11.70 -0.54
N LEU A 88 6.44 10.87 -1.25
CA LEU A 88 4.99 10.90 -1.18
C LEU A 88 4.49 10.55 0.23
N LEU A 89 5.01 9.50 0.86
CA LEU A 89 4.60 9.11 2.21
C LEU A 89 4.89 10.23 3.21
N ILE A 90 6.06 10.86 3.12
CA ILE A 90 6.42 12.03 3.93
C ILE A 90 5.42 13.16 3.71
N LEU A 91 5.12 13.50 2.46
CA LEU A 91 4.14 14.54 2.13
C LEU A 91 2.77 14.23 2.73
N LEU A 92 2.28 12.99 2.60
CA LEU A 92 0.99 12.56 3.15
C LEU A 92 0.95 12.69 4.68
N VAL A 93 2.02 12.28 5.36
CA VAL A 93 2.13 12.43 6.82
C VAL A 93 2.16 13.90 7.23
N LEU A 94 2.89 14.75 6.50
CA LEU A 94 2.94 16.19 6.77
C LEU A 94 1.57 16.86 6.55
N VAL A 95 0.85 16.48 5.50
CA VAL A 95 -0.51 16.95 5.25
C VAL A 95 -1.46 16.50 6.37
N ALA A 96 -1.40 15.23 6.79
CA ALA A 96 -2.20 14.73 7.90
C ALA A 96 -1.92 15.50 9.19
N ALA A 97 -0.64 15.74 9.51
CA ALA A 97 -0.23 16.54 10.66
C ALA A 97 -0.72 17.99 10.58
N ALA A 98 -0.62 18.62 9.40
CA ALA A 98 -1.13 19.96 9.17
C ALA A 98 -2.65 20.05 9.37
N VAL A 99 -3.41 19.07 8.87
CA VAL A 99 -4.85 18.99 9.09
C VAL A 99 -5.19 18.89 10.58
N LEU A 100 -4.48 18.04 11.33
CA LEU A 100 -4.69 17.92 12.78
C LEU A 100 -4.33 19.22 13.52
N ALA A 101 -3.24 19.88 13.15
CA ALA A 101 -2.83 21.15 13.74
C ALA A 101 -3.86 22.26 13.47
N LEU A 102 -4.35 22.36 12.22
CA LEU A 102 -5.39 23.31 11.85
C LEU A 102 -6.72 23.01 12.55
N ALA A 103 -7.11 21.74 12.64
CA ALA A 103 -8.31 21.34 13.37
C ALA A 103 -8.23 21.79 14.84
N SER A 104 -7.08 21.57 15.49
CA SER A 104 -6.83 22.07 16.86
C SER A 104 -6.90 23.60 16.94
N GLN A 105 -6.33 24.32 15.97
CA GLN A 105 -6.32 25.78 15.95
C GLN A 105 -7.72 26.39 15.77
N PHE A 106 -8.57 25.75 14.96
CA PHE A 106 -9.94 26.21 14.67
C PHE A 106 -11.00 25.59 15.62
N GLY A 107 -10.59 24.78 16.59
CA GLY A 107 -11.50 24.14 17.55
C GLY A 107 -12.35 23.02 16.95
N TRP A 108 -11.97 22.42 15.82
CA TRP A 108 -12.63 21.26 15.26
C TRP A 108 -12.28 20.01 16.08
N SER A 109 -13.29 19.40 16.71
CA SER A 109 -13.10 18.16 17.45
C SER A 109 -13.03 16.96 16.50
N LEU A 110 -11.81 16.45 16.32
CA LEU A 110 -11.54 15.13 15.78
C LEU A 110 -11.31 14.23 16.99
N ASP A 111 -12.36 13.65 17.57
CA ASP A 111 -12.23 12.75 18.73
C ASP A 111 -11.44 11.50 18.34
N LEU A 112 -10.10 11.58 18.44
CA LEU A 112 -9.15 10.50 18.16
C LEU A 112 -8.98 9.56 19.36
N ALA A 113 -9.40 9.99 20.55
CA ALA A 113 -9.32 9.18 21.76
C ALA A 113 -10.42 8.12 21.79
N GLY A 114 -11.61 8.43 21.26
CA GLY A 114 -12.71 7.49 21.13
C GLY A 114 -12.42 6.33 20.16
N PRO A 115 -13.04 5.14 20.36
CA PRO A 115 -12.82 3.96 19.51
C PRO A 115 -13.02 4.22 18.01
N ARG A 116 -14.02 5.04 17.65
CA ARG A 116 -14.29 5.40 16.26
C ARG A 116 -13.14 6.22 15.65
N GLY A 117 -12.61 7.19 16.40
CA GLY A 117 -11.49 8.01 15.96
C GLY A 117 -10.21 7.21 15.78
N GLN A 118 -9.93 6.29 16.70
CA GLN A 118 -8.78 5.37 16.60
C GLN A 118 -8.86 4.52 15.32
N VAL A 119 -10.05 3.97 15.00
CA VAL A 119 -10.27 3.20 13.77
C VAL A 119 -10.06 4.07 12.52
N ILE A 120 -10.57 5.30 12.52
CA ILE A 120 -10.38 6.23 11.39
C ILE A 120 -8.91 6.58 11.22
N ALA A 121 -8.20 6.89 12.31
CA ALA A 121 -6.78 7.22 12.27
C ALA A 121 -5.94 6.05 11.75
N ALA A 122 -6.19 4.83 12.24
CA ALA A 122 -5.49 3.63 11.78
C ALA A 122 -5.70 3.39 10.28
N ASN A 123 -6.92 3.57 9.78
CA ASN A 123 -7.23 3.40 8.36
C ASN A 123 -6.67 4.53 7.48
N ALA A 124 -6.58 5.76 8.00
CA ALA A 124 -5.90 6.85 7.32
C ALA A 124 -4.40 6.56 7.18
N LEU A 125 -3.74 6.11 8.25
CA LEU A 125 -2.34 5.67 8.22
C LEU A 125 -2.12 4.54 7.20
N LEU A 126 -2.99 3.53 7.22
CA LEU A 126 -2.96 2.43 6.27
C LEU A 126 -3.12 2.91 4.83
N ALA A 127 -4.06 3.83 4.57
CA ALA A 127 -4.27 4.39 3.23
C ALA A 127 -3.02 5.11 2.71
N MET A 128 -2.31 5.85 3.57
CA MET A 128 -1.05 6.51 3.19
C MET A 128 0.01 5.50 2.77
N VAL A 129 0.18 4.43 3.55
CA VAL A 129 1.14 3.36 3.24
C VAL A 129 0.77 2.64 1.94
N VAL A 130 -0.49 2.24 1.79
CA VAL A 130 -0.97 1.56 0.58
C VAL A 130 -0.80 2.44 -0.66
N ALA A 131 -1.16 3.73 -0.59
CA ALA A 131 -1.00 4.65 -1.70
C ALA A 131 0.48 4.80 -2.11
N ALA A 132 1.38 4.96 -1.13
CA ALA A 132 2.81 5.04 -1.39
C ALA A 132 3.36 3.76 -2.03
N GLU A 133 2.94 2.59 -1.56
CA GLU A 133 3.38 1.30 -2.09
C GLU A 133 2.85 1.00 -3.49
N LEU A 134 1.58 1.31 -3.76
CA LEU A 134 1.00 1.17 -5.11
C LEU A 134 1.70 2.10 -6.09
N LEU A 135 2.01 3.35 -5.69
CA LEU A 135 2.78 4.26 -6.52
C LEU A 135 4.21 3.74 -6.75
N ARG A 136 4.88 3.24 -5.71
CA ARG A 136 6.22 2.62 -5.84
C ARG A 136 6.20 1.50 -6.87
N ALA A 137 5.23 0.60 -6.78
CA ALA A 137 5.08 -0.53 -7.67
C ALA A 137 4.79 -0.07 -9.12
N ALA A 138 3.87 0.87 -9.30
CA ALA A 138 3.54 1.44 -10.60
C ALA A 138 4.74 2.16 -11.26
N LEU A 139 5.48 2.97 -10.50
CA LEU A 139 6.67 3.66 -10.99
C LEU A 139 7.80 2.67 -11.31
N THR A 140 7.99 1.64 -10.49
CA THR A 140 8.98 0.58 -10.77
C THR A 140 8.66 -0.10 -12.11
N LEU A 141 7.38 -0.37 -12.37
CA LEU A 141 6.91 -0.91 -13.65
C LEU A 141 7.10 0.08 -14.82
N ALA A 142 6.82 1.36 -14.62
CA ALA A 142 6.92 2.38 -15.65
C ALA A 142 8.38 2.69 -16.03
N LEU A 143 9.29 2.63 -15.07
CA LEU A 143 10.73 2.93 -15.24
C LEU A 143 11.57 1.72 -15.66
N LEU A 144 10.97 0.52 -15.73
CA LEU A 144 11.65 -0.66 -16.23
C LEU A 144 12.04 -0.45 -17.71
N PRO A 145 13.33 -0.69 -18.08
CA PRO A 145 13.77 -0.52 -19.46
C PRO A 145 12.93 -1.35 -20.44
N ARG A 146 12.47 -0.72 -21.52
CA ARG A 146 11.79 -1.40 -22.64
C ARG A 146 12.88 -1.99 -23.53
N ARG A 147 13.32 -3.21 -23.22
CA ARG A 147 14.10 -4.05 -24.14
C ARG A 147 13.16 -4.97 -24.89
#